data_AF-D5SLQ8-F1
#
_entry.id   AF-D5SLQ8-F1
#
_cell.length_a   1.000
_cell.length_b   1.000
_cell.length_c   1.000
_cell.angle_alpha   90.00
_cell.angle_beta   90.00
_cell.angle_gamma   90.00
#
_symmetry.space_group_name_H-M   'P 1'
#
loop_
_entity.id
_entity.type
_entity.pdbx_description
1 polymer ?
#
loop_
_entity_poly.entity_id
_entity_poly.type
_entity_poly.pdbx_seq_one_letter_code
_entity_poly.pdbx_strand_id
1 'polypeptide(L)'
;MRPPRGRARELRSQLFLPSWYREGAEGSGPLPVLLNPYAGPGLQTVVRARTWWSCVSQWFADQGFAVLVTDGRGTPGRGRDWAKAVHGDRLGPALD
;
A
#
# COMPACT_ATOMS: atom_id res chain seq x y z
N MET A 1 -0.59 15.68 23.73
CA MET A 1 -1.71 14.71 23.70
C MET A 1 -1.20 13.46 23.01
N ARG A 2 -1.15 12.32 23.70
CA ARG A 2 -0.66 11.06 23.12
C ARG A 2 -1.78 10.46 22.27
N PRO A 3 -1.58 10.10 20.98
CA PRO A 3 -2.66 9.57 20.17
C PRO A 3 -3.18 8.27 20.80
N PRO A 4 -4.51 8.03 20.78
CA PRO A 4 -5.07 6.79 21.28
C PRO A 4 -4.50 5.61 20.47
N ARG A 5 -3.97 4.60 21.15
CA ARG A 5 -3.55 3.34 20.53
C ARG A 5 -4.81 2.60 20.07
N GLY A 6 -5.19 2.83 18.82
CA GLY A 6 -6.28 2.13 18.16
C GLY A 6 -5.92 0.67 17.91
N ARG A 7 -6.94 -0.20 17.90
CA ARG A 7 -6.86 -1.58 17.40
C ARG A 7 -6.18 -1.58 16.03
N ALA A 8 -5.33 -2.57 15.74
CA ALA A 8 -4.68 -2.72 14.44
C ALA A 8 -5.71 -2.55 13.32
N ARG A 9 -5.52 -1.56 12.45
CA ARG A 9 -6.45 -1.26 11.36
C ARG A 9 -6.21 -2.28 10.24
N GLU A 10 -7.26 -2.91 9.75
CA GLU A 10 -7.16 -3.68 8.51
C GLU A 10 -6.91 -2.71 7.36
N LEU A 11 -5.70 -2.71 6.79
CA LEU A 11 -5.36 -1.88 5.65
C LEU A 11 -5.70 -2.60 4.34
N ARG A 12 -6.11 -1.83 3.33
CA ARG A 12 -6.26 -2.37 1.98
C ARG A 12 -4.88 -2.35 1.33
N SER A 13 -4.43 -3.50 0.83
CA SER A 13 -3.13 -3.64 0.18
C SER A 13 -3.22 -4.42 -1.12
N GLN A 14 -2.26 -4.17 -2.00
CA GLN A 14 -2.01 -4.96 -3.20
C GLN A 14 -0.52 -5.32 -3.26
N LEU A 15 -0.24 -6.59 -3.53
CA LEU A 15 1.12 -7.10 -3.70
C LEU A 15 1.39 -7.33 -5.19
N PHE A 16 2.48 -6.77 -5.68
CA PHE A 16 3.02 -7.04 -7.00
C PHE A 16 4.28 -7.88 -6.82
N LEU A 17 4.32 -9.02 -7.50
CA LEU A 17 5.49 -9.89 -7.56
C LEU A 17 6.09 -9.82 -8.96
N PRO A 18 7.39 -10.12 -9.12
CA PRO A 18 7.98 -10.27 -10.43
C PRO A 18 7.17 -11.29 -11.24
N SER A 19 6.90 -10.99 -12.51
CA SER A 19 6.12 -11.85 -13.41
C SER A 19 6.73 -13.25 -13.61
N TRP A 20 8.02 -13.39 -13.34
CA TRP A 20 8.79 -14.62 -13.38
C TRP A 20 8.95 -15.31 -12.01
N TYR A 21 8.52 -14.67 -10.91
CA TYR A 21 8.65 -15.24 -9.56
C TYR A 21 7.68 -16.41 -9.37
N ARG A 22 8.22 -17.54 -8.88
CA ARG A 22 7.45 -18.72 -8.52
C ARG A 22 7.83 -19.16 -7.12
N GLU A 23 6.87 -19.10 -6.20
CA GLU A 23 7.08 -19.58 -4.84
C GLU A 23 7.51 -21.05 -4.85
N GLY A 24 8.58 -21.37 -4.10
CA GLY A 24 9.10 -22.73 -3.99
C GLY A 24 9.87 -23.25 -5.20
N ALA A 25 10.03 -22.48 -6.28
CA ALA A 25 10.93 -22.86 -7.36
C ALA A 25 12.40 -22.81 -6.91
N GLU A 26 13.24 -23.67 -7.49
CA GLU A 26 14.66 -23.71 -7.17
C GLU A 26 15.32 -22.34 -7.44
N GLY A 27 16.04 -21.82 -6.46
CA GLY A 27 16.62 -20.47 -6.50
C GLY A 27 15.64 -19.32 -6.23
N SER A 28 14.35 -19.58 -6.03
CA SER A 28 13.37 -18.55 -5.62
C SER A 28 13.42 -18.36 -4.10
N GLY A 29 14.20 -17.36 -3.68
CA GLY A 29 14.30 -16.92 -2.29
C GLY A 29 13.41 -15.70 -1.98
N PRO A 30 13.43 -15.21 -0.73
CA PRO A 30 12.73 -13.99 -0.36
C PRO A 30 13.22 -12.80 -1.19
N LEU A 31 12.28 -11.97 -1.65
CA LEU A 31 12.56 -10.76 -2.42
C LEU A 31 12.74 -9.55 -1.49
N PRO A 32 13.63 -8.59 -1.82
CA PRO A 32 13.61 -7.28 -1.17
C PRO A 32 12.25 -6.61 -1.39
N VAL A 33 11.72 -5.96 -0.35
CA VAL A 33 10.39 -5.35 -0.37
C VAL A 33 10.48 -3.84 -0.58
N LEU A 34 9.76 -3.32 -1.57
CA LEU A 34 9.48 -1.90 -1.73
C LEU A 34 8.07 -1.60 -1.22
N LEU A 35 7.98 -0.74 -0.20
CA LEU A 35 6.71 -0.23 0.31
C LEU A 35 6.33 1.04 -0.44
N ASN A 36 5.12 1.06 -1.03
CA ASN A 36 4.53 2.22 -1.69
C ASN A 36 3.23 2.62 -0.96
N PRO A 37 3.33 3.36 0.15
CA PRO A 37 2.16 3.70 0.97
C PRO A 37 1.49 4.98 0.46
N TYR A 38 0.16 5.06 0.58
CA TYR A 38 -0.60 6.27 0.34
C TYR A 38 -1.63 6.50 1.44
N ALA A 39 -1.69 7.71 1.99
CA ALA A 39 -2.60 8.09 3.09
C ALA A 39 -3.17 9.50 2.89
N GLY A 40 -3.26 9.92 1.63
CA GLY A 40 -3.74 11.25 1.26
C GLY A 40 -5.23 11.25 0.91
N PRO A 41 -5.86 12.43 0.91
CA PRO A 41 -7.15 12.58 0.25
C PRO A 41 -6.97 12.62 -1.28
N GLY A 42 -7.98 12.13 -2.01
CA GLY A 42 -8.13 12.37 -3.46
C GLY A 42 -7.66 11.25 -4.37
N LEU A 43 -6.87 10.29 -3.90
CA LEU A 43 -6.48 9.10 -4.65
C LEU A 43 -6.82 7.83 -3.85
N GLN A 44 -7.22 6.77 -4.54
CA GLN A 44 -7.28 5.43 -3.98
C GLN A 44 -6.31 4.57 -4.79
N THR A 45 -5.25 4.07 -4.16
CA THR A 45 -4.18 3.38 -4.89
C THR A 45 -4.47 1.89 -5.03
N VAL A 46 -5.13 1.29 -4.04
CA VAL A 46 -5.52 -0.13 -4.02
C VAL A 46 -6.92 -0.25 -4.62
N VAL A 47 -6.95 -0.53 -5.91
CA VAL A 47 -8.16 -0.67 -6.73
C VAL A 47 -8.06 -1.88 -7.65
N ARG A 48 -9.21 -2.45 -8.05
CA ARG A 48 -9.26 -3.54 -9.04
C ARG A 48 -9.27 -2.98 -10.47
N ALA A 49 -8.21 -2.27 -10.84
CA ALA A 49 -8.06 -1.68 -12.17
C ALA A 49 -6.58 -1.60 -12.57
N ARG A 50 -6.29 -1.53 -13.89
CA ARG A 50 -4.96 -1.26 -14.42
C ARG A 50 -4.73 0.25 -14.54
N THR A 51 -4.18 0.85 -13.50
CA THR A 51 -3.85 2.27 -13.41
C THR A 51 -2.37 2.51 -13.70
N TRP A 52 -1.97 3.74 -14.01
CA TRP A 52 -0.57 4.03 -14.31
C TRP A 52 0.37 3.72 -13.12
N TRP A 53 -0.05 3.97 -11.87
CA TRP A 53 0.73 3.63 -10.68
C TRP A 53 0.84 2.11 -10.45
N SER A 54 -0.17 1.34 -10.85
CA SER A 54 -0.09 -0.12 -10.84
C SER A 54 0.93 -0.64 -11.87
N CYS A 55 1.01 -0.02 -13.04
CA CYS A 55 2.03 -0.36 -14.05
C CYS A 55 3.44 -0.04 -13.57
N VAL A 56 3.64 1.11 -12.91
CA VAL A 56 4.94 1.48 -12.32
C VAL A 56 5.33 0.49 -11.21
N SER A 57 4.37 0.10 -10.35
CA SER A 57 4.61 -0.89 -9.29
C SER A 57 5.00 -2.25 -9.86
N GLN A 58 4.31 -2.70 -10.92
CA GLN A 58 4.68 -3.94 -11.61
C GLN A 58 6.06 -3.84 -12.28
N TRP A 59 6.41 -2.70 -12.87
CA TRP A 59 7.73 -2.50 -13.48
C TRP A 59 8.86 -2.67 -12.46
N PHE A 60 8.72 -2.07 -11.26
CA PHE A 60 9.67 -2.29 -10.16
C PHE A 60 9.67 -3.75 -9.70
N ALA A 61 8.51 -4.39 -9.65
CA ALA A 61 8.45 -5.81 -9.28
C ALA A 61 9.25 -6.67 -10.28
N ASP A 62 9.11 -6.40 -11.57
CA ASP A 62 9.88 -7.10 -12.62
C ASP A 62 11.40 -6.80 -12.56
N GLN A 63 11.85 -5.75 -11.85
CA GLN A 63 13.26 -5.51 -11.54
C GLN A 63 13.79 -6.37 -10.37
N GLY A 64 12.97 -7.26 -9.79
CA GLY A 64 13.38 -8.19 -8.73
C GLY A 64 12.95 -7.78 -7.31
N PHE A 65 11.92 -6.94 -7.18
CA PHE A 65 11.35 -6.55 -5.89
C PHE A 65 9.96 -7.17 -5.67
N ALA A 66 9.59 -7.38 -4.40
CA ALA A 66 8.19 -7.48 -4.02
C ALA A 66 7.67 -6.06 -3.72
N VAL A 67 6.68 -5.57 -4.45
CA VAL A 67 6.14 -4.21 -4.26
C VAL A 67 4.81 -4.29 -3.52
N LEU A 68 4.76 -3.73 -2.31
CA LEU A 68 3.55 -3.66 -1.49
C LEU A 68 2.96 -2.26 -1.55
N VAL A 69 1.81 -2.14 -2.19
CA VAL A 69 1.01 -0.91 -2.21
C VAL A 69 -0.03 -0.97 -1.10
N THR A 70 -0.15 0.08 -0.28
CA THR A 70 -1.06 0.09 0.86
C THR A 70 -1.77 1.43 1.02
N ASP A 71 -3.11 1.38 1.11
CA ASP A 71 -3.94 2.54 1.40
C ASP A 71 -4.13 2.70 2.93
N GLY A 72 -3.53 3.76 3.45
CA GLY A 72 -3.63 4.23 4.83
C GLY A 72 -4.86 5.12 5.10
N ARG A 73 -4.89 5.71 6.30
CA ARG A 73 -5.97 6.63 6.73
C ARG A 73 -6.06 7.83 5.79
N GLY A 74 -7.26 8.37 5.57
CA GLY A 74 -7.46 9.49 4.64
C GLY A 74 -7.75 9.08 3.19
N THR A 75 -7.28 7.90 2.76
CA THR A 75 -7.59 7.36 1.43
C THR A 75 -9.10 7.14 1.25
N PRO A 76 -9.74 7.60 0.16
CA PRO A 76 -11.16 7.34 -0.12
C PRO A 76 -11.53 5.85 -0.23
N GLY A 77 -12.84 5.56 -0.30
CA GLY A 77 -13.35 4.20 -0.53
C GLY A 77 -13.64 3.38 0.74
N ARG A 78 -13.52 3.98 1.94
CA ARG A 78 -13.74 3.32 3.24
C ARG A 78 -14.65 4.08 4.21
N GLY A 79 -15.50 4.96 3.68
CA GLY A 79 -16.43 5.77 4.47
C GLY A 79 -15.81 7.06 5.01
N ARG A 80 -16.68 7.93 5.54
CA ARG A 80 -16.33 9.31 5.93
C ARG A 80 -15.32 9.35 7.08
N ASP A 81 -15.47 8.48 8.07
CA ASP A 81 -14.62 8.48 9.26
C ASP A 81 -13.18 8.11 8.90
N TRP A 82 -12.99 7.18 7.95
CA TRP A 82 -11.67 6.85 7.41
C TRP A 82 -11.07 8.01 6.61
N ALA A 83 -11.85 8.60 5.70
CA ALA A 83 -11.38 9.71 4.85
C ALA A 83 -11.02 10.97 5.66
N LYS A 84 -11.73 11.21 6.77
CA LYS A 84 -11.47 12.36 7.66
C LYS A 84 -10.47 12.09 8.77
N ALA A 85 -9.98 10.85 8.94
CA ALA A 85 -9.01 10.50 9.97
C ALA A 85 -7.62 11.18 9.81
N VAL A 86 -7.38 11.89 8.71
CA VAL A 86 -6.17 12.68 8.45
C VAL A 86 -6.40 14.19 8.63
N HIS A 87 -7.61 14.62 8.99
CA HIS A 87 -7.92 16.03 9.20
C HIS A 87 -7.15 16.57 10.41
N GLY A 88 -6.36 17.62 10.21
CA GLY A 88 -5.51 18.20 11.26
C GLY A 88 -4.24 17.41 11.56
N ASP A 89 -4.06 16.22 10.97
CA ASP A 89 -2.90 15.35 11.16
C ASP A 89 -2.46 14.74 9.82
N ARG A 90 -1.84 15.57 8.98
CA ARG A 90 -1.43 15.23 7.61
C ARG A 90 0.05 14.86 7.46
N LEU A 91 0.86 15.12 8.48
CA LEU A 91 2.31 14.91 8.47
C LEU A 91 2.74 13.69 9.30
N GLY A 92 1.78 12.97 9.88
CA GLY A 92 2.02 11.67 10.48
C GLY A 92 2.40 10.61 9.44
N PRO A 93 2.82 9.42 9.89
CA PRO A 93 3.16 8.33 8.99
C PRO A 93 1.95 7.90 8.17
N ALA A 94 2.20 7.42 6.95
CA ALA A 94 1.13 6.99 6.05
C ALA A 94 0.41 5.72 6.56
N LEU A 95 1.13 4.85 7.28
CA LEU A 95 0.61 3.61 7.84
C LEU A 95 0.73 3.65 9.37
N ASP A 96 -0.37 3.37 10.07
CA ASP A 96 -0.53 3.37 11.53
C ASP A 96 -1.35 2.15 11.99
#